data_AF-A0A928T7N7-F1
#
_entry.id   AF-A0A928T7N7-F1
#
_cell.length_a   1.000
_cell.length_b   1.000
_cell.length_c   1.000
_cell.angle_alpha   90.00
_cell.angle_beta   90.00
_cell.angle_gamma   90.00
#
_symmetry.space_group_name_H-M   'P 1'
#
loop_
_entity.id
_entity.type
_entity.pdbx_description
1 polymer ?
#
loop_
_entity_poly.entity_id
_entity_poly.type
_entity_poly.pdbx_seq_one_letter_code
_entity_poly.pdbx_strand_id
1 'polypeptide(L)'
;MNSSFTAAELLLEHATHQRVYQTSCEYREHVDPYLADYATRHPEMAQQSSWFSVIEEVPTGDGGIRQTFSLKDIVIRGKSDFTLLEKQLDIELPGFFRDFYNQIQVAVLALLNPIVIYDVAEMLEVAALHQQIDIENGNPAKPTHILRFAAMPPFPARFAIRRRPADGIWKVVSVSDESLHEELWTERFWPESCQETMDQWMRRLLETDGSPLAVGRSYPPPLWRADMRRVS
;
A
#
# COMPACT_ATOMS: atom_id res chain seq x y z
N MET A 1 -12.40 -24.55 -3.04
CA MET A 1 -13.41 -23.77 -3.78
C MET A 1 -12.69 -22.55 -4.33
N ASN A 2 -12.59 -22.41 -5.65
CA ASN A 2 -11.97 -21.24 -6.30
C ASN A 2 -13.00 -20.10 -6.32
N SER A 3 -13.16 -19.40 -5.20
CA SER A 3 -13.87 -18.11 -5.24
C SER A 3 -12.90 -17.08 -5.84
N SER A 4 -13.17 -16.62 -7.06
CA SER A 4 -12.41 -15.54 -7.69
C SER A 4 -12.91 -14.19 -7.19
N PHE A 5 -12.70 -13.91 -5.91
CA PHE A 5 -12.92 -12.58 -5.37
C PHE A 5 -12.00 -11.57 -6.05
N THR A 6 -12.56 -10.43 -6.43
CA THR A 6 -11.82 -9.24 -6.88
C THR A 6 -11.01 -8.64 -5.73
N ALA A 7 -10.03 -7.78 -6.03
CA ALA A 7 -9.23 -7.08 -5.03
C ALA A 7 -10.09 -6.27 -4.05
N ALA A 8 -11.16 -5.63 -4.53
CA ALA A 8 -12.06 -4.88 -3.68
C ALA A 8 -12.86 -5.81 -2.75
N GLU A 9 -13.39 -6.92 -3.26
CA GLU A 9 -14.12 -7.90 -2.45
C GLU A 9 -13.20 -8.55 -1.40
N LEU A 10 -11.98 -8.92 -1.79
CA LEU A 10 -10.96 -9.44 -0.88
C LEU A 10 -10.68 -8.46 0.26
N LEU A 11 -10.46 -7.18 -0.08
CA LEU A 11 -10.21 -6.15 0.92
C LEU A 11 -11.40 -5.95 1.86
N LEU A 12 -12.62 -5.93 1.33
CA LEU A 12 -13.82 -5.72 2.12
C LEU A 12 -14.14 -6.90 3.04
N GLU A 13 -13.98 -8.13 2.56
CA GLU A 13 -14.07 -9.34 3.39
C GLU A 13 -12.98 -9.32 4.47
N HIS A 14 -11.77 -8.95 4.09
CA HIS A 14 -10.66 -8.91 5.01
C HIS A 14 -10.88 -7.88 6.13
N ALA A 15 -11.37 -6.69 5.80
CA ALA A 15 -11.64 -5.60 6.74
C ALA A 15 -12.74 -5.90 7.78
N THR A 16 -13.51 -6.98 7.63
CA THR A 16 -14.44 -7.41 8.69
C THR A 16 -13.74 -8.05 9.88
N HIS A 17 -12.49 -8.48 9.72
CA HIS A 17 -11.73 -9.19 10.73
C HIS A 17 -10.84 -8.24 11.54
N GLN A 18 -10.69 -8.52 12.82
CA GLN A 18 -9.64 -7.92 13.65
C GLN A 18 -8.41 -8.82 13.65
N ARG A 19 -7.23 -8.21 13.72
CA ARG A 19 -5.93 -8.88 13.76
C ARG A 19 -5.26 -8.61 15.09
N VAL A 20 -4.64 -9.63 15.66
CA VAL A 20 -3.90 -9.50 16.92
C VAL A 20 -2.42 -9.68 16.69
N TYR A 21 -1.65 -8.64 17.00
CA TYR A 21 -0.20 -8.62 16.90
C TYR A 21 0.42 -8.43 18.27
N GLN A 22 1.59 -9.03 18.47
CA GLN A 22 2.44 -8.75 19.61
C GLN A 22 3.72 -8.09 19.12
N THR A 23 4.08 -6.94 19.67
CA THR A 23 5.28 -6.18 19.27
C THR A 23 5.90 -5.38 20.41
N SER A 24 7.11 -4.87 20.21
CA SER A 24 7.69 -3.85 21.09
C SER A 24 6.92 -2.52 20.97
N CYS A 25 6.99 -1.69 22.01
CA CYS A 25 6.37 -0.36 22.04
C CYS A 25 6.82 0.55 20.87
N GLU A 26 8.03 0.36 20.34
CA GLU A 26 8.64 1.14 19.26
C GLU A 26 7.81 1.13 17.96
N TYR A 27 7.08 0.04 17.67
CA TYR A 27 6.24 -0.04 16.45
C TYR A 27 5.21 1.10 16.40
N ARG A 28 4.66 1.48 17.55
CA ARG A 28 3.64 2.53 17.64
C ARG A 28 4.20 3.90 17.28
N GLU A 29 5.44 4.18 17.67
CA GLU A 29 6.09 5.47 17.39
C GLU A 29 6.18 5.74 15.89
N HIS A 30 6.20 4.70 15.07
CA HIS A 30 6.26 4.80 13.63
C HIS A 30 4.90 4.80 12.93
N VAL A 31 3.88 4.19 13.51
CA VAL A 31 2.55 4.07 12.89
C VAL A 31 1.59 5.17 13.36
N ASP A 32 1.64 5.54 14.64
CA ASP A 32 0.76 6.53 15.27
C ASP A 32 0.79 7.90 14.54
N PRO A 33 1.95 8.43 14.09
CA PRO A 33 1.99 9.69 13.35
C PRO A 33 1.25 9.63 12.00
N TYR A 34 1.37 8.52 11.27
CA TYR A 34 0.67 8.35 9.99
C TYR A 34 -0.83 8.24 10.20
N LEU A 35 -1.27 7.49 11.22
CA LEU A 35 -2.69 7.39 11.55
C LEU A 35 -3.28 8.73 12.00
N ALA A 36 -2.52 9.54 12.74
CA ALA A 36 -2.96 10.86 13.18
C ALA A 36 -3.11 11.85 12.00
N ASP A 37 -2.13 11.89 11.10
CA ASP A 37 -2.22 12.67 9.86
C ASP A 37 -3.43 12.23 9.02
N TYR A 38 -3.60 10.92 8.87
CA TYR A 38 -4.65 10.35 8.06
C TYR A 38 -6.06 10.57 8.64
N ALA A 39 -6.22 10.45 9.97
CA ALA A 39 -7.46 10.79 10.66
C ALA A 39 -7.81 12.29 10.56
N THR A 40 -6.80 13.15 10.41
CA THR A 40 -6.99 14.60 10.17
C THR A 40 -7.53 14.84 8.76
N ARG A 41 -7.01 14.10 7.77
CA ARG A 41 -7.44 14.19 6.36
C ARG A 41 -8.80 13.54 6.09
N HIS A 42 -9.15 12.51 6.88
CA HIS A 42 -10.41 11.77 6.77
C HIS A 42 -11.17 11.73 8.11
N PRO A 43 -11.82 12.84 8.54
CA PRO A 43 -12.46 12.95 9.85
C PRO A 43 -13.57 11.91 10.10
N GLU A 44 -14.23 11.44 9.04
CA GLU A 44 -15.23 10.37 9.09
C GLU A 44 -14.65 9.04 9.62
N MET A 45 -13.34 8.84 9.52
CA MET A 45 -12.64 7.68 10.08
C MET A 45 -12.28 7.85 11.55
N ALA A 46 -12.20 9.07 12.08
CA ALA A 46 -11.96 9.31 13.50
C ALA A 46 -13.07 8.72 14.38
N GLN A 47 -14.25 8.43 13.81
CA GLN A 47 -15.35 7.70 14.48
C GLN A 47 -15.22 6.18 14.42
N GLN A 48 -14.36 5.63 13.54
CA GLN A 48 -14.04 4.20 13.46
C GLN A 48 -12.89 3.81 14.41
N SER A 49 -12.65 4.63 15.43
CA SER A 49 -11.47 4.79 16.31
C SER A 49 -11.08 3.61 17.21
N SER A 50 -11.37 2.37 16.80
CA SER A 50 -10.78 1.17 17.38
C SER A 50 -9.73 0.53 16.47
N TRP A 51 -9.00 1.34 15.67
CA TRP A 51 -7.80 0.85 14.97
C TRP A 51 -6.86 0.11 15.91
N PHE A 52 -6.87 0.49 17.19
CA PHE A 52 -5.90 0.04 18.15
C PHE A 52 -6.55 -0.18 19.52
N SER A 53 -6.33 -1.36 20.10
CA SER A 53 -6.63 -1.61 21.50
C SER A 53 -5.48 -2.41 22.10
N VAL A 54 -4.81 -1.83 23.11
CA VAL A 54 -3.85 -2.59 23.93
C VAL A 54 -4.64 -3.64 24.68
N ILE A 55 -4.36 -4.90 24.38
CA ILE A 55 -5.01 -6.05 25.00
C ILE A 55 -4.25 -6.42 26.28
N GLU A 56 -2.91 -6.42 26.21
CA GLU A 56 -2.05 -6.92 27.27
C GLU A 56 -0.62 -6.38 27.14
N GLU A 57 0.06 -6.19 28.28
CA GLU A 57 1.51 -5.99 28.35
C GLU A 57 2.15 -7.28 28.85
N VAL A 58 3.06 -7.84 28.05
CA VAL A 58 3.76 -9.09 28.30
C VAL A 58 5.22 -8.78 28.64
N PRO A 59 5.66 -8.95 29.90
CA PRO A 59 7.06 -8.82 30.26
C PRO A 59 7.91 -9.82 29.48
N THR A 60 9.04 -9.36 28.95
CA THR A 60 10.03 -10.22 28.30
C THR A 60 11.10 -10.64 29.30
N GLY A 61 11.67 -11.83 29.12
CA GLY A 61 12.67 -12.42 30.05
C GLY A 61 13.98 -11.64 30.16
N ASP A 62 14.19 -10.63 29.30
CA ASP A 62 15.32 -9.69 29.29
C ASP A 62 14.99 -8.34 29.97
N GLY A 63 13.82 -8.22 30.61
CA GLY A 63 13.39 -7.00 31.32
C GLY A 63 12.67 -5.98 30.43
N GLY A 64 12.37 -6.31 29.17
CA GLY A 64 11.52 -5.50 28.30
C GLY A 64 10.02 -5.74 28.50
N ILE A 65 9.20 -4.98 27.76
CA ILE A 65 7.74 -5.15 27.69
C ILE A 65 7.37 -5.29 26.21
N ARG A 66 6.72 -6.41 25.86
CA ARG A 66 5.97 -6.53 24.61
C ARG A 66 4.54 -6.15 24.87
N GLN A 67 3.88 -5.57 23.89
CA GLN A 67 2.48 -5.22 23.99
C GLN A 67 1.71 -6.02 22.94
N THR A 68 0.57 -6.57 23.34
CA THR A 68 -0.38 -7.24 22.45
C THR A 68 -1.45 -6.23 22.06
N PHE A 69 -1.69 -6.08 20.76
CA PHE A 69 -2.64 -5.11 20.23
C PHE A 69 -3.62 -5.77 19.28
N SER A 70 -4.89 -5.38 19.38
CA SER A 70 -5.89 -5.63 18.34
C SER A 70 -5.86 -4.48 17.34
N LEU A 71 -5.74 -4.81 16.06
CA LEU A 71 -5.81 -3.88 14.95
C LEU A 71 -6.94 -4.23 13.99
N LYS A 72 -7.51 -3.22 13.35
CA LYS A 72 -8.58 -3.41 12.36
C LYS A 72 -8.34 -2.52 11.15
N ASP A 73 -8.35 -3.07 9.95
CA ASP A 73 -8.26 -2.29 8.71
C ASP A 73 -9.34 -1.18 8.66
N ILE A 74 -8.99 -0.05 8.05
CA ILE A 74 -9.91 1.06 7.82
C ILE A 74 -10.07 1.18 6.31
N VAL A 75 -11.32 1.14 5.86
CA VAL A 75 -11.66 1.19 4.44
C VAL A 75 -12.77 2.22 4.27
N ILE A 76 -12.50 3.32 3.56
CA ILE A 76 -13.56 4.22 3.08
C ILE A 76 -14.06 3.66 1.75
N ARG A 77 -15.34 3.33 1.73
CA ARG A 77 -16.03 2.87 0.52
C ARG A 77 -16.52 4.08 -0.26
N GLY A 78 -16.37 4.03 -1.57
CA GLY A 78 -16.78 5.13 -2.42
C GLY A 78 -16.39 4.89 -3.87
N LYS A 79 -16.91 5.77 -4.73
CA LYS A 79 -16.54 5.83 -6.14
C LYS A 79 -15.61 7.01 -6.35
N SER A 80 -14.38 6.72 -6.72
CA SER A 80 -13.40 7.75 -7.05
C SER A 80 -13.64 8.34 -8.44
N ASP A 81 -13.42 9.65 -8.58
CA ASP A 81 -13.38 10.35 -9.87
C ASP A 81 -11.93 10.54 -10.31
N PHE A 82 -11.56 9.94 -11.44
CA PHE A 82 -10.22 10.01 -12.02
C PHE A 82 -10.06 11.09 -13.08
N THR A 83 -11.12 11.83 -13.42
CA THR A 83 -11.13 12.75 -14.56
C THR A 83 -9.99 13.77 -14.50
N LEU A 84 -9.74 14.34 -13.31
CA LEU A 84 -8.65 15.31 -13.11
C LEU A 84 -7.28 14.64 -13.24
N LEU A 85 -7.10 13.47 -12.63
CA LEU A 85 -5.84 12.72 -12.63
C LEU A 85 -5.43 12.32 -14.05
N GLU A 86 -6.35 11.74 -14.82
CA GLU A 86 -6.09 11.30 -16.19
C GLU A 86 -5.77 12.47 -17.11
N LYS A 87 -6.48 13.59 -16.94
CA LYS A 87 -6.22 14.82 -17.68
C LYS A 87 -4.86 15.43 -17.35
N GLN A 88 -4.48 15.48 -16.08
CA GLN A 88 -3.21 16.10 -15.66
C GLN A 88 -1.99 15.25 -16.01
N LEU A 89 -2.12 13.92 -15.93
CA LEU A 89 -1.01 13.00 -16.19
C LEU A 89 -0.94 12.53 -17.64
N ASP A 90 -1.94 12.87 -18.46
CA ASP A 90 -2.11 12.41 -19.85
C ASP A 90 -2.06 10.87 -19.95
N ILE A 91 -2.87 10.21 -19.12
CA ILE A 91 -2.95 8.75 -19.04
C ILE A 91 -4.38 8.24 -19.17
N GLU A 92 -4.51 7.00 -19.63
CA GLU A 92 -5.75 6.23 -19.56
C GLU A 92 -5.55 5.08 -18.56
N LEU A 93 -6.30 5.12 -17.47
CA LEU A 93 -6.23 4.11 -16.42
C LEU A 93 -6.88 2.80 -16.87
N PRO A 94 -6.27 1.65 -16.51
CA PRO A 94 -6.80 0.34 -16.86
C PRO A 94 -8.10 0.04 -16.11
N GLY A 95 -9.02 -0.70 -16.76
CA GLY A 95 -10.32 -1.05 -16.21
C GLY A 95 -10.26 -1.67 -14.80
N PHE A 96 -9.35 -2.63 -14.57
CA PHE A 96 -9.20 -3.28 -13.26
C PHE A 96 -8.91 -2.29 -12.11
N PHE A 97 -8.21 -1.20 -12.39
CA PHE A 97 -7.84 -0.20 -11.39
C PHE A 97 -9.06 0.66 -11.05
N ARG A 98 -9.83 1.04 -12.08
CA ARG A 98 -11.11 1.73 -11.89
C ARG A 98 -12.12 0.87 -11.15
N ASP A 99 -12.19 -0.43 -11.45
CA ASP A 99 -13.12 -1.35 -10.81
C ASP A 99 -12.86 -1.45 -9.30
N PHE A 100 -11.58 -1.47 -8.89
CA PHE A 100 -11.20 -1.39 -7.48
C PHE A 100 -11.65 -0.07 -6.84
N TYR A 101 -11.32 1.05 -7.47
CA TYR A 101 -11.64 2.39 -6.96
C TYR A 101 -13.11 2.83 -7.15
N ASN A 102 -13.93 1.99 -7.77
CA ASN A 102 -15.38 2.16 -7.80
C ASN A 102 -16.04 1.68 -6.49
N GLN A 103 -15.30 0.93 -5.67
CA GLN A 103 -15.77 0.42 -4.38
C GLN A 103 -14.95 0.96 -3.21
N ILE A 104 -13.66 1.22 -3.42
CA ILE A 104 -12.70 1.62 -2.39
C ILE A 104 -12.18 3.00 -2.75
N GLN A 105 -12.49 4.01 -1.95
CA GLN A 105 -11.93 5.34 -2.14
C GLN A 105 -10.51 5.40 -1.60
N VAL A 106 -10.32 4.84 -0.40
CA VAL A 106 -9.05 4.87 0.31
C VAL A 106 -9.03 3.78 1.40
N ALA A 107 -7.86 3.26 1.75
CA ALA A 107 -7.75 2.25 2.79
C ALA A 107 -6.40 2.28 3.53
N VAL A 108 -6.43 1.90 4.81
CA VAL A 108 -5.24 1.63 5.62
C VAL A 108 -5.36 0.20 6.13
N LEU A 109 -4.38 -0.63 5.80
CA LEU A 109 -4.36 -2.05 6.14
C LEU A 109 -3.43 -2.28 7.32
N ALA A 110 -3.98 -2.85 8.38
CA ALA A 110 -3.30 -3.18 9.62
C ALA A 110 -2.59 -4.52 9.50
N LEU A 111 -1.73 -4.63 8.49
CA LEU A 111 -0.90 -5.79 8.27
C LEU A 111 0.40 -5.68 9.06
N LEU A 112 1.14 -6.78 9.14
CA LEU A 112 2.48 -6.82 9.76
C LEU A 112 3.41 -5.73 9.19
N ASN A 113 3.31 -5.47 7.88
CA ASN A 113 3.81 -4.23 7.30
C ASN A 113 2.61 -3.38 6.88
N PRO A 114 2.34 -2.24 7.52
CA PRO A 114 1.13 -1.48 7.26
C PRO A 114 1.12 -0.96 5.83
N ILE A 115 -0.05 -1.00 5.19
CA ILE A 115 -0.21 -0.56 3.80
C ILE A 115 -1.22 0.56 3.76
N VAL A 116 -0.83 1.68 3.15
CA VAL A 116 -1.72 2.80 2.87
C VAL A 116 -2.03 2.76 1.38
N ILE A 117 -3.31 2.62 1.04
CA ILE A 117 -3.84 2.74 -0.32
C ILE A 117 -4.36 4.16 -0.46
N TYR A 118 -3.79 4.92 -1.39
CA TYR A 118 -4.05 6.34 -1.58
C TYR A 118 -5.42 6.60 -2.20
N ASP A 119 -5.97 7.77 -1.90
CA ASP A 119 -7.07 8.33 -2.66
C ASP A 119 -6.54 9.03 -3.92
N VAL A 120 -7.44 9.54 -4.76
CA VAL A 120 -7.04 10.19 -6.02
C VAL A 120 -6.25 11.48 -5.79
N ALA A 121 -6.55 12.22 -4.72
CA ALA A 121 -5.87 13.48 -4.43
C ALA A 121 -4.42 13.21 -4.01
N GLU A 122 -4.20 12.23 -3.13
CA GLU A 122 -2.87 11.82 -2.68
C GLU A 122 -2.06 11.21 -3.84
N MET A 123 -2.68 10.45 -4.75
CA MET A 123 -2.01 10.00 -5.98
C MET A 123 -1.51 11.17 -6.84
N LEU A 124 -2.33 12.21 -6.98
CA LEU A 124 -1.98 13.41 -7.72
C LEU A 124 -0.82 14.17 -7.06
N GLU A 125 -0.85 14.34 -5.75
CA GLU A 125 0.23 14.97 -4.99
C GLU A 125 1.55 14.20 -5.15
N VAL A 126 1.50 12.87 -5.02
CA VAL A 126 2.67 12.00 -5.22
C VAL A 126 3.18 12.07 -6.67
N ALA A 127 2.29 12.14 -7.66
CA ALA A 127 2.69 12.29 -9.05
C ALA A 127 3.35 13.65 -9.32
N ALA A 128 2.77 14.73 -8.78
CA ALA A 128 3.31 16.08 -8.91
C ALA A 128 4.71 16.21 -8.27
N LEU A 129 4.91 15.61 -7.09
CA LEU A 129 6.21 15.58 -6.42
C LEU A 129 7.27 14.90 -7.31
N HIS A 130 6.95 13.77 -7.93
CA HIS A 130 7.91 13.09 -8.81
C HIS A 130 8.18 13.88 -10.09
N GLN A 131 7.16 14.50 -10.70
CA GLN A 131 7.37 15.37 -11.86
C GLN A 131 8.30 16.53 -11.52
N GLN A 132 8.17 17.11 -10.32
CA GLN A 132 9.06 18.16 -9.86
C GLN A 132 10.51 17.64 -9.71
N ILE A 133 10.71 16.48 -9.09
CA ILE A 133 12.04 15.85 -8.95
C ILE A 133 12.65 15.55 -10.33
N ASP A 134 11.85 15.07 -11.29
CA ASP A 134 12.30 14.84 -12.66
C ASP A 134 12.79 16.14 -13.32
N ILE A 135 12.02 17.23 -13.19
CA ILE A 135 12.38 18.55 -13.73
C ILE A 135 13.67 19.07 -13.09
N GLU A 136 13.80 18.95 -11.75
CA GLU A 136 14.99 19.37 -11.00
C GLU A 136 16.26 18.58 -11.42
N ASN A 137 16.10 17.32 -11.81
CA ASN A 137 17.18 16.47 -12.31
C ASN A 137 17.47 16.66 -13.81
N GLY A 138 16.81 17.62 -14.48
CA GLY A 138 17.01 17.90 -15.89
C GLY A 138 16.37 16.87 -16.84
N ASN A 139 15.47 16.03 -16.34
CA ASN A 139 14.69 15.13 -17.19
C ASN A 139 13.57 15.92 -17.88
N PRO A 140 13.41 15.81 -19.20
CA PRO A 140 12.29 16.45 -19.89
C PRO A 140 10.96 15.85 -19.40
N ALA A 141 9.90 16.67 -19.42
CA ALA A 141 8.55 16.19 -19.13
C ALA A 141 8.19 15.03 -20.09
N LYS A 142 8.00 13.85 -19.53
CA LYS A 142 7.61 12.63 -20.27
C LYS A 142 6.17 12.25 -19.93
N PRO A 143 5.43 11.64 -20.86
CA PRO A 143 4.11 11.07 -20.57
C PRO A 143 4.21 10.11 -19.39
N THR A 144 3.26 10.17 -18.46
CA THR A 144 3.34 9.36 -17.24
C THR A 144 3.06 7.89 -17.57
N HIS A 145 3.99 6.99 -17.24
CA HIS A 145 3.84 5.54 -17.45
C HIS A 145 3.79 4.76 -16.14
N ILE A 146 3.80 5.47 -15.01
CA ILE A 146 3.77 4.90 -13.69
C ILE A 146 2.92 5.78 -12.77
N LEU A 147 2.02 5.16 -12.03
CA LEU A 147 1.19 5.84 -11.05
C LEU A 147 1.27 5.09 -9.72
N ARG A 148 1.87 5.74 -8.72
CA ARG A 148 1.92 5.22 -7.35
C ARG A 148 0.54 5.33 -6.72
N PHE A 149 0.06 4.24 -6.13
CA PHE A 149 -1.28 4.17 -5.54
C PHE A 149 -1.29 3.61 -4.11
N ALA A 150 -0.16 3.05 -3.65
CA ALA A 150 -0.04 2.60 -2.28
C ALA A 150 1.40 2.70 -1.77
N ALA A 151 1.53 2.74 -0.44
CA ALA A 151 2.79 2.78 0.28
C ALA A 151 2.81 1.83 1.45
N MET A 152 4.03 1.53 1.92
CA MET A 152 4.27 0.80 3.14
C MET A 152 5.06 1.67 4.12
N PRO A 153 4.41 2.61 4.83
CA PRO A 153 5.11 3.46 5.79
C PRO A 153 5.74 2.65 6.92
N PRO A 154 6.85 3.13 7.51
CA PRO A 154 7.68 4.24 7.08
C PRO A 154 8.76 3.83 6.04
N PHE A 155 8.66 2.63 5.46
CA PHE A 155 9.66 2.19 4.48
C PHE A 155 9.55 2.95 3.16
N PRO A 156 10.65 3.02 2.39
CA PRO A 156 10.66 3.58 1.04
C PRO A 156 9.94 2.69 0.02
N ALA A 157 9.36 1.56 0.44
CA ALA A 157 8.62 0.68 -0.45
C ALA A 157 7.27 1.31 -0.82
N ARG A 158 7.02 1.35 -2.13
CA ARG A 158 5.82 1.88 -2.75
C ARG A 158 5.28 0.87 -3.75
N PHE A 159 3.99 0.96 -4.04
CA PHE A 159 3.33 0.18 -5.07
C PHE A 159 2.77 1.13 -6.12
N ALA A 160 2.92 0.73 -7.37
CA ALA A 160 2.46 1.51 -8.50
C ALA A 160 1.80 0.62 -9.54
N ILE A 161 0.92 1.19 -10.35
CA ILE A 161 0.61 0.62 -11.65
C ILE A 161 1.61 1.19 -12.66
N ARG A 162 2.16 0.32 -13.51
CA ARG A 162 3.10 0.71 -14.58
C ARG A 162 2.56 0.23 -15.91
N ARG A 163 2.63 1.09 -16.94
CA ARG A 163 2.26 0.78 -18.32
C ARG A 163 3.49 0.29 -19.07
N ARG A 164 3.38 -0.88 -19.70
CA ARG A 164 4.44 -1.42 -20.56
C ARG A 164 4.48 -0.60 -21.87
N PRO A 165 5.63 -0.02 -22.26
CA PRO A 165 5.72 0.78 -23.48
C PRO A 165 5.41 0.01 -24.76
N ALA A 166 5.83 -1.27 -24.84
CA ALA A 166 5.72 -2.08 -26.05
C ALA A 166 4.29 -2.41 -26.47
N ASP A 167 3.37 -2.59 -25.53
CA ASP A 167 2.01 -3.07 -25.81
C ASP A 167 0.91 -2.39 -25.00
N GLY A 168 1.27 -1.41 -24.16
CA GLY A 168 0.35 -0.62 -23.37
C GLY A 168 -0.29 -1.36 -22.19
N ILE A 169 0.13 -2.59 -21.86
CA ILE A 169 -0.45 -3.35 -20.74
C ILE A 169 -0.06 -2.72 -19.40
N TRP A 170 -1.02 -2.57 -18.50
CA TRP A 170 -0.81 -2.13 -17.14
C TRP A 170 -0.67 -3.29 -16.17
N LYS A 171 0.28 -3.19 -15.23
CA LYS A 171 0.50 -4.14 -14.14
C LYS A 171 0.81 -3.42 -12.85
N VAL A 172 0.48 -4.05 -11.71
CA VAL A 172 0.96 -3.62 -10.41
C VAL A 172 2.42 -4.03 -10.25
N VAL A 173 3.27 -3.12 -9.81
CA VAL A 173 4.70 -3.31 -9.56
C VAL A 173 5.07 -2.74 -8.19
N SER A 174 6.13 -3.28 -7.58
CA SER A 174 6.79 -2.63 -6.45
C SER A 174 7.85 -1.66 -6.97
N VAL A 175 7.93 -0.49 -6.34
CA VAL A 175 8.91 0.54 -6.63
C VAL A 175 9.57 1.01 -5.33
N SER A 176 10.86 1.33 -5.39
CA SER A 176 11.57 1.98 -4.30
C SER A 176 11.69 3.48 -4.58
N ASP A 177 11.84 4.29 -3.53
CA ASP A 177 12.18 5.71 -3.67
C ASP A 177 13.56 5.91 -4.32
N GLU A 178 14.45 4.93 -4.20
CA GLU A 178 15.79 4.92 -4.82
C GLU A 178 15.79 4.43 -6.28
N SER A 179 14.67 3.93 -6.80
CA SER A 179 14.61 3.44 -8.18
C SER A 179 14.99 4.58 -9.12
N LEU A 180 16.11 4.43 -9.84
CA LEU A 180 16.59 5.45 -10.75
C LEU A 180 15.48 5.73 -11.77
N HIS A 181 15.16 7.01 -12.00
CA HIS A 181 14.06 7.40 -12.89
C HIS A 181 14.14 6.66 -14.23
N GLU A 182 15.33 6.52 -14.81
CA GLU A 182 15.54 5.79 -16.07
C GLU A 182 15.09 4.31 -16.05
N GLU A 183 15.20 3.63 -14.91
CA GLU A 183 14.76 2.24 -14.76
C GLU A 183 13.23 2.13 -14.81
N LEU A 184 12.53 3.10 -14.23
CA LEU A 184 11.06 3.14 -14.25
C LEU A 184 10.52 3.50 -15.64
N TRP A 185 11.32 4.17 -16.48
CA TRP A 185 10.93 4.65 -17.80
C TRP A 185 11.25 3.68 -18.96
N THR A 186 12.15 2.71 -18.78
CA THR A 186 12.62 1.86 -19.88
C THR A 186 12.16 0.41 -19.75
N GLU A 187 11.81 -0.21 -20.89
CA GLU A 187 11.37 -1.61 -20.96
C GLU A 187 12.46 -2.59 -20.48
N ARG A 188 13.73 -2.19 -20.57
CA ARG A 188 14.89 -2.96 -20.09
C ARG A 188 14.76 -3.38 -18.62
N PHE A 189 14.09 -2.56 -17.80
CA PHE A 189 13.88 -2.83 -16.37
C PHE A 189 12.42 -3.14 -16.08
N TRP A 190 11.70 -3.76 -17.01
CA TRP A 190 10.38 -4.31 -16.77
C TRP A 190 10.49 -5.57 -15.90
N PRO A 191 10.05 -5.55 -14.62
CA PRO A 191 10.28 -6.68 -13.73
C PRO A 191 9.42 -7.87 -14.16
N GLU A 192 10.02 -8.94 -14.67
CA GLU A 192 9.31 -10.19 -15.00
C GLU A 192 8.68 -10.85 -13.78
N SER A 193 9.33 -10.70 -12.62
CA SER A 193 8.91 -11.34 -11.37
C SER A 193 7.75 -10.65 -10.64
N CYS A 194 7.36 -9.43 -11.01
CA CYS A 194 6.38 -8.65 -10.24
C CYS A 194 5.26 -8.09 -11.12
N GLN A 195 4.74 -8.89 -12.06
CA GLN A 195 3.67 -8.46 -12.98
C GLN A 195 2.31 -8.96 -12.50
N GLU A 196 1.76 -8.30 -11.50
CA GLU A 196 0.50 -8.71 -10.90
C GLU A 196 -0.67 -7.90 -11.48
N THR A 197 -1.82 -8.54 -11.63
CA THR A 197 -3.11 -7.84 -11.63
C THR A 197 -3.41 -7.30 -10.24
N MET A 198 -4.34 -6.35 -10.11
CA MET A 198 -4.74 -5.83 -8.79
C MET A 198 -5.23 -6.96 -7.85
N ASP A 199 -5.96 -7.94 -8.40
CA ASP A 199 -6.47 -9.10 -7.65
C ASP A 199 -5.34 -9.99 -7.13
N GLN A 200 -4.35 -10.28 -7.99
CA GLN A 200 -3.16 -11.05 -7.61
C GLN A 200 -2.35 -10.32 -6.55
N TRP A 201 -2.15 -9.01 -6.73
CA TRP A 201 -1.44 -8.16 -5.79
C TRP A 201 -2.13 -8.15 -4.42
N MET A 202 -3.44 -7.89 -4.37
CA MET A 202 -4.20 -7.87 -3.11
C MET A 202 -4.17 -9.23 -2.42
N ARG A 203 -4.38 -10.32 -3.16
CA ARG A 203 -4.31 -11.68 -2.61
C ARG A 203 -2.95 -11.95 -1.98
N ARG A 204 -1.86 -11.69 -2.72
CA ARG A 204 -0.50 -11.84 -2.20
C ARG A 204 -0.31 -10.98 -0.96
N LEU A 205 -0.70 -9.71 -1.01
CA LEU A 205 -0.55 -8.77 0.11
C LEU A 205 -1.19 -9.29 1.40
N LEU A 206 -2.39 -9.86 1.31
CA LEU A 206 -3.11 -10.43 2.44
C LEU A 206 -2.49 -11.75 2.92
N GLU A 207 -2.06 -12.61 1.99
CA GLU A 207 -1.40 -13.90 2.29
C GLU A 207 0.02 -13.73 2.89
N THR A 208 0.69 -12.62 2.57
CA THR A 208 2.06 -12.33 3.01
C THR A 208 2.13 -11.27 4.12
N ASP A 209 0.98 -10.89 4.65
CA ASP A 209 0.85 -9.88 5.70
C ASP A 209 1.61 -8.57 5.37
N GLY A 210 1.46 -8.10 4.13
CA GLY A 210 2.05 -6.86 3.65
C GLY A 210 3.49 -6.97 3.14
N SER A 211 4.11 -8.16 3.11
CA SER A 211 5.49 -8.29 2.62
C SER A 211 5.61 -8.05 1.11
N PRO A 212 6.43 -7.06 0.66
CA PRO A 212 6.58 -6.73 -0.76
C PRO A 212 7.54 -7.69 -1.50
N LEU A 213 8.35 -8.49 -0.79
CA LEU A 213 9.43 -9.31 -1.36
C LEU A 213 9.04 -10.76 -1.69
N ALA A 214 7.81 -11.16 -1.37
CA ALA A 214 7.39 -12.57 -1.40
C ALA A 214 6.74 -13.00 -2.73
N VAL A 215 7.38 -12.72 -3.87
CA VAL A 215 7.02 -13.43 -5.11
C VAL A 215 7.77 -14.77 -5.12
N GLY A 216 7.07 -15.86 -4.79
CA GLY A 216 7.52 -17.23 -5.06
C GLY A 216 8.66 -17.79 -4.19
N ARG A 217 8.96 -17.23 -3.01
CA ARG A 217 9.92 -17.81 -2.05
C ARG A 217 9.45 -17.70 -0.60
N SER A 218 9.97 -18.61 0.24
CA SER A 218 9.79 -18.68 1.69
C SER A 218 9.94 -17.32 2.36
N TYR A 219 8.97 -16.99 3.22
CA TYR A 219 8.84 -15.76 4.00
C TYR A 219 10.20 -15.21 4.46
N PRO A 220 10.70 -14.09 3.88
CA PRO A 220 11.67 -13.29 4.61
C PRO A 220 10.99 -12.76 5.88
N PRO A 221 11.75 -12.57 6.98
CA PRO A 221 11.20 -11.93 8.18
C PRO A 221 10.58 -10.57 7.82
N PRO A 222 9.62 -10.06 8.62
CA PRO A 222 9.15 -8.69 8.45
C PRO A 222 10.32 -7.73 8.24
N LEU A 223 10.15 -6.76 7.33
CA LEU A 223 11.19 -5.76 7.09
C LEU A 223 11.47 -4.96 8.38
N TRP A 224 10.49 -4.93 9.29
CA TRP A 224 10.63 -4.54 10.68
C TRP A 224 11.34 -5.63 11.48
N ARG A 225 12.54 -5.32 12.01
CA ARG A 225 13.24 -6.14 13.01
C ARG A 225 12.66 -6.05 14.41
N ALA A 226 11.61 -5.24 14.63
CA ALA A 226 10.79 -5.39 15.83
C ALA A 226 10.11 -6.76 15.72
N ASP A 227 10.23 -7.62 16.73
CA ASP A 227 9.69 -8.98 16.77
C ASP A 227 8.14 -9.01 16.74
N MET A 228 7.54 -8.43 15.70
CA MET A 228 6.13 -8.51 15.43
C MET A 228 5.80 -9.93 15.00
N ARG A 229 4.92 -10.55 15.77
CA ARG A 229 4.32 -11.82 15.40
C ARG A 229 2.82 -11.73 15.51
N ARG A 230 2.15 -12.32 14.52
CA ARG A 230 0.72 -12.57 14.58
C ARG A 230 0.48 -13.64 15.65
N VAL A 231 -0.45 -13.37 16.57
CA VAL A 231 -0.71 -14.23 17.74
C VAL A 231 -1.86 -15.22 17.48
N SER A 232 -2.60 -15.01 16.39
CA SER A 232 -3.81 -15.79 16.03
C SER A 232 -3.93 -16.05 14.53
#